data_AF-A0A4R0X6F7-F1
#
_entry.id   AF-A0A4R0X6F7-F1
#
_cell.length_a   1.000
_cell.length_b   1.000
_cell.length_c   1.000
_cell.angle_alpha   90.00
_cell.angle_beta   90.00
_cell.angle_gamma   90.00
#
_symmetry.space_group_name_H-M   'P 1'
#
loop_
_entity.id
_entity.type
_entity.pdbx_description
1 polymer ?
#
loop_
_entity_poly.entity_id
_entity_poly.type
_entity_poly.pdbx_seq_one_letter_code
_entity_poly.pdbx_strand_id
1 'polypeptide(L)'
;MVQALAVQDEASLVGERCLHAFHSVAKLSDRLSKVKLMPRRPELIIEQARERIERIHEALSEIDYLCSGTLLERMKVCGKPGCRCAQDPDARHGPYYEWGHMKGGKLVHRTVSPEQAAVLRRAIANYRQARKLMQAWEDETERLIDAEAPRKS
;
A
#
# COMPACT_ATOMS: atom_id res chain seq x y z
N MET A 1 49.34 73.99 37.29
CA MET A 1 50.13 72.72 37.39
C MET A 1 49.37 71.86 38.39
N VAL A 2 48.72 70.76 38.04
CA VAL A 2 49.24 69.56 37.34
C VAL A 2 48.12 68.93 36.50
N GLN A 3 48.45 68.49 35.28
CA GLN A 3 47.57 67.73 34.38
C GLN A 3 47.47 66.26 34.84
N ALA A 4 46.27 65.68 34.79
CA ALA A 4 46.07 64.23 34.82
C ALA A 4 45.65 63.76 33.42
N LEU A 5 46.43 62.83 32.88
CA LEU A 5 46.30 62.27 31.54
C LEU A 5 45.14 61.26 31.48
N ALA A 6 44.32 61.37 30.44
CA ALA A 6 43.35 60.34 30.06
C ALA A 6 44.09 59.20 29.34
N VAL A 7 43.99 57.99 29.89
CA VAL A 7 44.45 56.75 29.26
C VAL A 7 43.40 56.33 28.24
N GLN A 8 43.84 56.12 27.00
CA GLN A 8 43.06 55.56 25.90
C GLN A 8 42.83 54.07 26.15
N ASP A 9 41.61 53.58 25.93
CA ASP A 9 41.35 52.13 25.81
C ASP A 9 41.00 51.81 24.35
N GLU A 10 41.93 51.09 23.71
CA GLU A 10 42.00 50.83 22.27
C GLU A 10 41.46 49.41 21.95
N ALA A 11 40.38 48.99 22.61
CA ALA A 11 39.94 47.59 22.61
C ALA A 11 38.57 47.33 21.97
N SER A 12 38.11 48.13 21.01
CA SER A 12 36.75 47.96 20.45
C SER A 12 36.64 47.59 18.96
N LEU A 13 37.73 47.45 18.20
CA LEU A 13 37.62 47.28 16.73
C LEU A 13 37.95 45.87 16.18
N VAL A 14 37.99 44.82 17.01
CA VAL A 14 38.22 43.43 16.53
C VAL A 14 37.00 42.51 16.68
N GLY A 15 35.97 42.89 17.44
CA GLY A 15 34.83 42.03 17.76
C GLY A 15 33.77 41.86 16.65
N GLU A 16 33.51 42.92 15.87
CA GLU A 16 32.35 42.93 14.95
C GLU A 16 32.62 42.21 13.62
N ARG A 17 33.89 42.10 13.19
CA ARG A 17 34.26 41.33 11.97
C ARG A 17 34.26 39.81 12.21
N CYS A 18 34.28 39.36 13.46
CA CYS A 18 34.29 37.94 13.81
C CYS A 18 32.88 37.34 13.80
N LEU A 19 31.87 38.07 14.29
CA LEU A 19 30.48 37.59 14.40
C LEU A 19 29.82 37.27 13.05
N HIS A 20 30.15 38.00 11.98
CA HIS A 20 29.67 37.70 10.62
C HIS A 20 30.25 36.40 10.07
N ALA A 21 31.52 36.11 10.35
CA ALA A 21 32.16 34.86 9.93
C ALA A 21 31.56 33.66 10.69
N PHE A 22 31.31 33.79 12.00
CA PHE A 22 30.67 32.75 12.80
C PHE A 22 29.22 32.47 12.40
N HIS A 23 28.40 33.49 12.14
CA HIS A 23 27.04 33.30 11.62
C HIS A 23 27.03 32.66 10.23
N SER A 24 28.03 32.97 9.39
CA SER A 24 28.19 32.35 8.07
C SER A 24 28.52 30.86 8.21
N VAL A 25 29.45 30.49 9.08
CA VAL A 25 29.81 29.09 9.36
C VAL A 25 28.64 28.31 9.98
N ALA A 26 27.89 28.90 10.90
CA ALA A 26 26.70 28.27 11.49
C ALA A 26 25.60 28.02 10.42
N LYS A 27 25.33 29.00 9.55
CA LYS A 27 24.41 28.84 8.42
C LYS A 27 24.90 27.81 7.39
N LEU A 28 26.21 27.73 7.16
CA LEU A 28 26.80 26.73 6.26
C LEU A 28 26.70 25.32 6.87
N SER A 29 26.95 25.19 8.17
CA SER A 29 26.82 23.95 8.94
C SER A 29 25.38 23.45 8.93
N ASP A 30 24.41 24.32 9.22
CA ASP A 30 22.97 24.02 9.11
C ASP A 30 22.56 23.65 7.69
N ARG A 31 23.14 24.30 6.67
CA ARG A 31 22.84 23.98 5.28
C ARG A 31 23.47 22.64 4.86
N LEU A 32 24.68 22.32 5.32
CA LEU A 32 25.36 21.06 5.07
C LEU A 32 24.69 19.88 5.79
N SER A 33 24.21 20.08 7.02
CA SER A 33 23.43 19.08 7.75
C SER A 33 22.06 18.87 7.11
N LYS A 34 21.39 19.93 6.63
CA LYS A 34 20.12 19.82 5.89
C LYS A 34 20.27 19.13 4.52
N VAL A 35 21.36 19.40 3.79
CA VAL A 35 21.72 18.68 2.55
C VAL A 35 21.98 17.19 2.82
N LYS A 36 22.46 16.84 4.00
CA LYS A 36 22.71 15.45 4.43
C LYS A 36 21.45 14.73 4.98
N LEU A 37 20.49 15.48 5.55
CA LEU A 37 19.21 15.00 6.08
C LEU A 37 18.14 14.78 5.01
N MET A 38 18.31 15.32 3.79
CA MET A 38 17.44 15.01 2.68
C MET A 38 17.87 13.68 2.05
N PRO A 39 17.09 12.58 2.18
CA PRO A 39 17.41 11.33 1.51
C PRO A 39 17.53 11.57 0.01
N ARG A 40 18.55 10.96 -0.64
CA ARG A 40 18.66 11.08 -2.09
C ARG A 40 17.50 10.30 -2.73
N ARG A 41 17.26 10.59 -4.01
CA ARG A 41 16.09 10.07 -4.73
C ARG A 41 15.94 8.53 -4.65
N PRO A 42 17.01 7.71 -4.73
CA PRO A 42 16.90 6.26 -4.57
C PRO A 42 16.50 5.83 -3.14
N GLU A 43 17.09 6.44 -2.12
CA GLU A 43 16.81 6.11 -0.71
C GLU A 43 15.33 6.38 -0.37
N LEU A 44 14.76 7.48 -0.87
CA LEU A 44 13.33 7.78 -0.75
C LEU A 44 12.43 6.73 -1.42
N ILE A 45 12.81 6.27 -2.61
CA ILE A 45 12.04 5.26 -3.33
C ILE A 45 12.07 3.94 -2.55
N ILE A 46 13.24 3.57 -2.01
CA ILE A 46 13.39 2.36 -1.20
C ILE A 46 12.53 2.41 0.06
N GLU A 47 12.56 3.52 0.80
CA GLU A 47 11.74 3.70 2.00
C GLU A 47 10.24 3.59 1.67
N GLN A 48 9.78 4.33 0.66
CA GLN A 48 8.37 4.32 0.25
C GLN A 48 7.90 2.95 -0.23
N ALA A 49 8.73 2.22 -1.00
CA ALA A 49 8.39 0.88 -1.45
C ALA A 49 8.29 -0.09 -0.26
N ARG A 50 9.20 0.00 0.72
CA ARG A 50 9.12 -0.80 1.96
C ARG A 50 7.86 -0.53 2.76
N GLU A 51 7.50 0.74 2.97
CA GLU A 51 6.26 1.13 3.66
C GLU A 51 4.99 0.62 2.93
N ARG A 52 5.01 0.59 1.60
CA ARG A 52 3.88 0.06 0.82
C ARG A 52 3.80 -1.46 0.91
N ILE A 53 4.93 -2.15 0.88
CA ILE A 53 5.00 -3.60 1.08
C ILE A 53 4.49 -3.98 2.47
N GLU A 54 4.87 -3.25 3.51
CA GLU A 54 4.38 -3.48 4.87
C GLU A 54 2.85 -3.35 4.96
N ARG A 55 2.28 -2.29 4.39
CA ARG A 55 0.82 -2.13 4.29
C ARG A 55 0.14 -3.25 3.49
N ILE A 56 0.80 -3.76 2.45
CA ILE A 56 0.29 -4.91 1.69
C ILE A 56 0.29 -6.17 2.57
N HIS A 57 1.35 -6.41 3.35
CA HIS A 57 1.42 -7.53 4.28
C HIS A 57 0.31 -7.45 5.33
N GLU A 58 0.09 -6.29 5.94
CA GLU A 58 -1.02 -6.06 6.88
C GLU A 58 -2.38 -6.33 6.22
N ALA A 59 -2.61 -5.78 5.03
CA ALA A 59 -3.86 -5.99 4.32
C ALA A 59 -4.09 -7.47 3.94
N LEU A 60 -3.03 -8.23 3.65
CA LEU A 60 -3.10 -9.66 3.41
C LEU A 60 -3.36 -10.46 4.70
N SER A 61 -2.78 -10.06 5.84
CA SER A 61 -2.98 -10.76 7.11
C SER A 61 -4.40 -10.64 7.65
N GLU A 62 -5.12 -9.58 7.31
CA GLU A 62 -6.53 -9.40 7.68
C GLU A 62 -7.51 -10.29 6.88
N ILE A 63 -7.04 -11.02 5.87
CA ILE A 63 -7.91 -11.87 5.04
C ILE A 63 -8.16 -13.22 5.72
N ASP A 64 -9.42 -13.48 6.10
CA ASP A 64 -9.82 -14.69 6.83
C ASP A 64 -10.22 -15.88 5.93
N TYR A 65 -11.19 -15.71 5.03
CA TYR A 65 -11.64 -16.72 4.07
C TYR A 65 -11.19 -16.37 2.67
N LEU A 66 -10.76 -17.39 1.93
CA LEU A 66 -10.22 -17.23 0.60
C LEU A 66 -10.68 -18.38 -0.29
N CYS A 67 -11.44 -18.07 -1.35
CA CYS A 67 -11.87 -19.03 -2.36
C CYS A 67 -11.94 -18.35 -3.71
N SER A 68 -11.41 -18.98 -4.76
CA SER A 68 -11.55 -18.47 -6.12
C SER A 68 -12.90 -18.85 -6.73
N GLY A 69 -13.17 -18.33 -7.92
CA GLY A 69 -14.32 -18.74 -8.75
C GLY A 69 -15.48 -17.75 -8.71
N THR A 70 -16.65 -18.27 -9.07
CA THR A 70 -17.88 -17.49 -9.28
C THR A 70 -19.04 -18.19 -8.59
N LEU A 71 -19.84 -17.42 -7.87
CA LEU A 71 -21.10 -17.86 -7.28
C LEU A 71 -22.26 -17.31 -8.11
N LEU A 72 -23.16 -18.19 -8.55
CA LEU A 72 -24.40 -17.84 -9.23
C LEU A 72 -25.59 -18.15 -8.34
N GLU A 73 -26.61 -17.29 -8.43
CA GLU A 73 -27.91 -17.46 -7.80
C GLU A 73 -28.96 -17.58 -8.91
N ARG A 74 -29.74 -18.67 -8.90
CA ARG A 74 -30.69 -18.94 -10.00
C ARG A 74 -32.01 -19.50 -9.49
N MET A 75 -33.09 -19.01 -10.10
CA MET A 75 -34.40 -19.66 -10.09
C MET A 75 -34.52 -20.56 -11.33
N LYS A 76 -34.98 -21.81 -11.16
CA LYS A 76 -34.98 -22.84 -12.21
C LYS A 76 -36.37 -23.43 -12.44
N VAL A 77 -36.56 -23.94 -13.65
CA VAL A 77 -37.69 -24.81 -14.00
C VAL A 77 -37.37 -26.25 -13.57
N CYS A 78 -38.36 -27.01 -13.08
CA CYS A 78 -38.13 -28.38 -12.60
C CYS A 78 -38.30 -29.47 -13.67
N GLY A 79 -38.88 -29.14 -14.83
CA GLY A 79 -39.12 -30.09 -15.93
C GLY A 79 -40.30 -31.04 -15.71
N LYS A 80 -41.01 -30.97 -14.57
CA LYS A 80 -42.20 -31.79 -14.33
C LYS A 80 -43.36 -31.34 -15.23
N PRO A 81 -44.02 -32.25 -15.98
CA PRO A 81 -45.19 -31.91 -16.77
C PRO A 81 -46.29 -31.25 -15.93
N GLY A 82 -46.86 -30.16 -16.44
CA GLY A 82 -47.92 -29.41 -15.76
C GLY A 82 -47.46 -28.53 -14.59
N CYS A 83 -46.15 -28.44 -14.28
CA CYS A 83 -45.69 -27.52 -13.24
C CYS A 83 -45.73 -26.06 -13.73
N ARG A 84 -46.32 -25.17 -12.92
CA ARG A 84 -46.45 -23.73 -13.21
C ARG A 84 -45.11 -23.04 -13.46
N CYS A 85 -44.01 -23.53 -12.87
CA CYS A 85 -42.67 -22.98 -13.07
C CYS A 85 -42.21 -22.93 -14.54
N ALA A 86 -42.82 -23.75 -15.42
CA ALA A 86 -42.48 -23.78 -16.84
C ALA A 86 -43.05 -22.60 -17.64
N GLN A 87 -44.18 -22.01 -17.21
CA GLN A 87 -44.80 -20.87 -17.88
C GLN A 87 -44.66 -19.55 -17.09
N ASP A 88 -44.59 -19.64 -15.76
CA ASP A 88 -44.57 -18.49 -14.88
C ASP A 88 -43.18 -18.31 -14.24
N PRO A 89 -42.45 -17.22 -14.58
CA PRO A 89 -41.16 -16.89 -13.97
C PRO A 89 -41.19 -16.77 -12.44
N ASP A 90 -42.28 -16.29 -11.85
CA ASP A 90 -42.41 -16.10 -10.40
C ASP A 90 -42.64 -17.44 -9.67
N ALA A 91 -43.10 -18.46 -10.40
CA ALA A 91 -43.27 -19.82 -9.88
C ALA A 91 -42.00 -20.68 -10.01
N ARG A 92 -40.87 -20.12 -10.47
CA ARG A 92 -39.61 -20.87 -10.59
C ARG A 92 -39.07 -21.29 -9.22
N HIS A 93 -38.40 -22.44 -9.18
CA HIS A 93 -37.86 -23.01 -7.96
C HIS A 93 -36.48 -22.43 -7.64
N GLY A 94 -36.20 -22.18 -6.37
CA GLY A 94 -34.93 -21.65 -5.90
C GLY A 94 -35.10 -20.71 -4.71
N PRO A 95 -34.06 -19.91 -4.38
CA PRO A 95 -32.81 -19.78 -5.14
C PRO A 95 -31.90 -21.00 -5.00
N TYR A 96 -31.32 -21.44 -6.13
CA TYR A 96 -30.19 -22.37 -6.14
C TYR A 96 -28.90 -21.58 -6.21
N TYR A 97 -27.97 -21.89 -5.29
CA TYR A 97 -26.63 -21.32 -5.28
C TYR A 97 -25.64 -22.29 -5.89
N GLU A 98 -24.95 -21.84 -6.93
CA GLU A 98 -23.99 -22.65 -7.69
C GLU A 98 -22.63 -21.98 -7.68
N TRP A 99 -21.64 -22.69 -7.16
CA TRP A 99 -20.26 -22.23 -7.13
C TRP A 99 -19.43 -23.00 -8.16
N GLY A 100 -18.87 -22.26 -9.12
CA GLY A 100 -17.91 -22.77 -10.09
C GLY A 100 -16.50 -22.27 -9.75
N HIS A 101 -15.52 -23.14 -9.61
CA HIS A 101 -14.13 -22.76 -9.36
C HIS A 101 -13.12 -23.72 -9.99
N MET A 102 -11.88 -23.27 -10.16
CA MET A 102 -10.80 -24.12 -10.65
C MET A 102 -10.23 -24.95 -9.50
N LYS A 103 -10.01 -26.25 -9.72
CA LYS A 103 -9.30 -27.16 -8.82
C LYS A 103 -8.38 -28.05 -9.67
N GLY A 104 -7.07 -27.95 -9.46
CA GLY A 104 -6.08 -28.73 -10.23
C GLY A 104 -6.18 -28.52 -11.75
N GLY A 105 -6.38 -27.27 -12.20
CA GLY A 105 -6.50 -26.93 -13.62
C GLY A 105 -7.84 -27.31 -14.28
N LYS A 106 -8.81 -27.86 -13.52
CA LYS A 106 -10.14 -28.22 -14.02
C LYS A 106 -11.23 -27.37 -13.39
N LEU A 107 -12.24 -27.01 -14.16
CA LEU A 107 -13.43 -26.32 -13.66
C LEU A 107 -14.34 -27.32 -12.91
N VAL A 108 -14.67 -27.00 -11.67
CA VAL A 108 -15.53 -27.80 -10.80
C VAL A 108 -16.75 -26.96 -10.43
N HIS A 109 -17.94 -27.54 -10.56
CA HIS A 109 -19.21 -26.93 -10.17
C HIS A 109 -19.83 -27.66 -8.99
N ARG A 110 -20.36 -26.89 -8.03
CA ARG A 110 -21.05 -27.42 -6.85
C ARG A 110 -22.27 -26.57 -6.52
N THR A 111 -23.39 -27.21 -6.23
CA THR A 111 -24.51 -26.55 -5.56
C THR A 111 -24.18 -26.44 -4.07
N VAL A 112 -24.46 -25.28 -3.48
CA VAL A 112 -24.15 -24.95 -2.08
C VAL A 112 -25.39 -24.47 -1.35
N SER A 113 -25.38 -24.56 -0.02
CA SER A 113 -26.46 -24.01 0.80
C SER A 113 -26.44 -22.47 0.81
N PRO A 114 -27.54 -21.80 1.20
CA PRO A 114 -27.56 -20.35 1.36
C PRO A 114 -26.49 -19.83 2.34
N GLU A 115 -26.22 -20.56 3.42
CA GLU A 115 -25.21 -20.21 4.43
C GLU A 115 -23.80 -20.31 3.84
N GLN A 116 -23.52 -21.40 3.12
CA GLN A 116 -22.25 -21.57 2.38
C GLN A 116 -22.09 -20.49 1.31
N ALA A 117 -23.16 -20.14 0.59
CA ALA A 117 -23.16 -19.08 -0.40
C ALA A 117 -22.79 -17.71 0.21
N ALA A 118 -23.29 -17.38 1.40
CA ALA A 118 -22.92 -16.15 2.09
C ALA A 118 -21.42 -16.08 2.39
N VAL A 119 -20.84 -17.16 2.93
CA VAL A 119 -19.39 -17.24 3.20
C VAL A 119 -18.57 -17.20 1.91
N LEU A 120 -19.01 -17.90 0.86
CA LEU A 120 -18.33 -17.92 -0.44
C LEU A 120 -18.32 -16.55 -1.12
N ARG A 121 -19.38 -15.74 -1.00
CA ARG A 121 -19.38 -14.36 -1.52
C ARG A 121 -18.23 -13.56 -0.91
N ARG A 122 -18.05 -13.61 0.41
CA ARG A 122 -16.92 -12.97 1.11
C ARG A 122 -15.58 -13.54 0.64
N ALA A 123 -15.45 -14.85 0.62
CA ALA A 123 -14.22 -15.53 0.25
C ALA A 123 -13.76 -15.23 -1.20
N ILE A 124 -14.72 -15.10 -2.13
CA ILE A 124 -14.47 -14.73 -3.54
C ILE A 124 -14.05 -13.27 -3.67
N ALA A 125 -14.70 -12.37 -2.93
CA ALA A 125 -14.28 -10.96 -2.90
C ALA A 125 -12.86 -10.82 -2.33
N ASN A 126 -12.58 -11.50 -1.21
CA ASN A 126 -11.26 -11.58 -0.60
C ASN A 126 -10.22 -12.14 -1.58
N TYR A 127 -10.54 -13.19 -2.34
CA TYR A 127 -9.62 -13.73 -3.35
C TYR A 127 -9.26 -12.71 -4.43
N ARG A 128 -10.24 -11.93 -4.90
CA ARG A 128 -9.98 -10.85 -5.87
C ARG A 128 -9.10 -9.76 -5.26
N GLN A 129 -9.32 -9.41 -4.00
CA GLN A 129 -8.49 -8.43 -3.30
C GLN A 129 -7.07 -8.94 -3.09
N ALA A 130 -6.90 -10.16 -2.58
CA ALA A 130 -5.60 -10.80 -2.40
C ALA A 130 -4.80 -10.84 -3.72
N ARG A 131 -5.45 -11.15 -4.85
CA ARG A 131 -4.79 -11.09 -6.16
C ARG A 131 -4.27 -9.71 -6.54
N LYS A 132 -5.02 -8.65 -6.24
CA LYS A 132 -4.57 -7.27 -6.48
C LYS A 132 -3.41 -6.90 -5.57
N LEU A 133 -3.47 -7.31 -4.30
CA LEU A 133 -2.40 -7.09 -3.33
C LEU A 133 -1.12 -7.82 -3.73
N MET A 134 -1.20 -9.07 -4.17
CA MET A 134 -0.05 -9.81 -4.70
C MET A 134 0.56 -9.12 -5.92
N GLN A 135 -0.26 -8.63 -6.87
CA GLN A 135 0.28 -7.88 -8.01
C GLN A 135 0.97 -6.58 -7.56
N ALA A 136 0.35 -5.83 -6.64
CA ALA A 136 0.96 -4.62 -6.12
C ALA A 136 2.28 -4.92 -5.39
N TRP A 137 2.38 -6.06 -4.71
CA TRP A 137 3.60 -6.49 -4.06
C TRP A 137 4.72 -6.81 -5.07
N GLU A 138 4.39 -7.49 -6.17
CA GLU A 138 5.33 -7.70 -7.27
C GLU A 138 5.86 -6.35 -7.78
N ASP A 139 4.96 -5.39 -8.06
CA ASP A 139 5.32 -4.07 -8.57
C ASP A 139 6.23 -3.28 -7.59
N GLU A 140 5.94 -3.29 -6.29
CA GLU A 140 6.80 -2.62 -5.29
C GLU A 140 8.14 -3.34 -5.11
N THR A 141 8.17 -4.67 -5.28
CA THR A 141 9.41 -5.45 -5.22
C THR A 141 10.30 -5.13 -6.42
N GLU A 142 9.74 -5.02 -7.62
CA GLU A 142 10.48 -4.58 -8.81
C GLU A 142 11.07 -3.18 -8.60
N ARG A 143 10.28 -2.24 -8.05
CA ARG A 143 10.78 -0.89 -7.71
C ARG A 143 11.94 -0.90 -6.72
N LEU A 144 11.92 -1.80 -5.73
CA LEU A 144 13.04 -1.96 -4.81
C LEU A 144 14.29 -2.43 -5.53
N ILE A 145 14.18 -3.47 -6.35
CA ILE A 145 15.30 -4.02 -7.12
C ILE A 145 15.92 -2.93 -8.01
N ASP A 146 15.09 -2.16 -8.71
CA ASP A 146 15.55 -1.09 -9.58
C ASP A 146 16.21 0.06 -8.81
N ALA A 147 15.68 0.42 -7.64
CA ALA A 147 16.23 1.49 -6.81
C ALA A 147 17.53 1.09 -6.09
N GLU A 148 17.68 -0.20 -5.75
CA GLU A 148 18.88 -0.77 -5.12
C GLU A 148 20.00 -1.06 -6.15
N ALA A 149 19.67 -1.16 -7.43
CA ALA A 149 20.65 -1.40 -8.47
C ALA A 149 21.75 -0.31 -8.49
N PRO A 150 23.03 -0.69 -8.60
CA PRO A 150 24.11 0.28 -8.64
C PRO A 150 23.96 1.19 -9.87
N ARG A 151 24.16 2.49 -9.68
CA ARG A 151 24.17 3.44 -10.82
C ARG A 151 25.29 3.05 -11.77
N LYS A 152 24.95 2.76 -13.03
CA LYS A 152 25.94 2.65 -14.10
C LYS A 152 26.61 4.02 -14.25
N SER A 153 27.92 4.04 -14.08
CA SER A 153 28.80 5.21 -14.31
C SER A 153 28.90 5.55 -15.78
#